data_AF-A0ABC9AH23-F1
#
_entry.id   AF-A0ABC9AH23-F1
#
_cell.length_a   1.000
_cell.length_b   1.000
_cell.length_c   1.000
_cell.angle_alpha   90.00
_cell.angle_beta   90.00
_cell.angle_gamma   90.00
#
_symmetry.space_group_name_H-M   'P 1'
#
loop_
_entity.id
_entity.type
_entity.pdbx_description
1 polymer ?
#
loop_
_entity_poly.entity_id
_entity_poly.type
_entity_poly.pdbx_seq_one_letter_code
_entity_poly.pdbx_strand_id
1 'polypeptide(L)'
;MADKNKMPHLPPVPLAKKEEAAGPFPAVKFVSVWVLSTSFLYTLVYAMNRLFDTTPSPCDPCIPLTDADAAKVDALANGMMWCAAPQAAAAALALWLLPCRRRWMWLVRRALAYAALAAAIVSHLMYTSAVRVVLAADPWNFSFMIPCSIAILTFADGDLLSFLALLLPVDLE
;
A
#
# COMPACT_ATOMS: atom_id res chain seq x y z
N MET A 1 -74.11 -20.97 -18.68
CA MET A 1 -73.30 -20.36 -19.77
C MET A 1 -73.40 -18.85 -19.60
N ALA A 2 -72.38 -18.03 -19.41
CA ALA A 2 -70.93 -18.21 -19.45
C ALA A 2 -70.26 -17.17 -18.52
N ASP A 3 -69.16 -17.64 -17.92
CA ASP A 3 -67.99 -16.99 -17.31
C ASP A 3 -67.94 -15.45 -17.14
N LYS A 4 -67.82 -15.01 -15.88
CA LYS A 4 -67.29 -13.69 -15.50
C LYS A 4 -66.46 -13.83 -14.23
N ASN A 5 -65.32 -14.49 -14.30
CA ASN A 5 -64.31 -14.33 -13.25
C ASN A 5 -62.90 -14.25 -13.85
N LYS A 6 -62.57 -13.07 -14.40
CA LYS A 6 -61.17 -12.69 -14.68
C LYS A 6 -60.76 -11.60 -13.71
N MET A 7 -60.14 -12.00 -12.60
CA MET A 7 -59.30 -11.09 -11.83
C MET A 7 -58.16 -10.62 -12.74
N PRO A 8 -57.81 -9.33 -12.77
CA PRO A 8 -56.60 -8.89 -13.42
C PRO A 8 -55.43 -9.54 -12.70
N HIS A 9 -54.69 -10.40 -13.40
CA HIS A 9 -53.39 -10.85 -12.94
C HIS A 9 -52.49 -9.61 -12.84
N LEU A 10 -52.31 -9.11 -11.61
CA LEU A 10 -51.28 -8.13 -11.31
C LEU A 10 -49.95 -8.76 -11.74
N PRO A 11 -49.17 -8.09 -12.61
CA PRO A 11 -47.86 -8.60 -12.98
C PRO A 11 -47.01 -8.72 -11.70
N PRO A 12 -46.12 -9.73 -11.61
CA PRO A 12 -45.23 -9.86 -10.47
C PRO A 12 -44.44 -8.56 -10.33
N VAL A 13 -44.55 -7.92 -9.17
CA VAL A 13 -43.68 -6.82 -8.76
C VAL A 13 -42.25 -7.33 -8.99
N PRO A 14 -41.43 -6.68 -9.82
CA PRO A 14 -40.03 -7.02 -9.89
C PRO A 14 -39.51 -6.78 -8.49
N LEU A 15 -39.13 -7.86 -7.79
CA LEU A 15 -38.26 -7.76 -6.64
C LEU A 15 -37.05 -7.03 -7.18
N ALA A 16 -36.97 -5.72 -6.91
CA ALA A 16 -35.78 -4.94 -7.12
C ALA A 16 -34.69 -5.76 -6.46
N LYS A 17 -33.87 -6.37 -7.30
CA LYS A 17 -32.69 -7.11 -6.91
C LYS A 17 -31.99 -6.11 -6.01
N LYS A 18 -31.96 -6.39 -4.71
CA LYS A 18 -31.20 -5.60 -3.76
C LYS A 18 -29.77 -5.77 -4.24
N GLU A 19 -29.36 -4.88 -5.12
CA GLU A 19 -27.99 -4.67 -5.49
C GLU A 19 -27.33 -4.53 -4.12
N GLU A 20 -26.52 -5.53 -3.78
CA GLU A 20 -25.73 -5.48 -2.57
C GLU A 20 -24.88 -4.23 -2.73
N ALA A 21 -25.38 -3.11 -2.20
CA ALA A 21 -24.67 -1.86 -2.12
C ALA A 21 -23.28 -2.24 -1.67
N ALA A 22 -22.30 -2.08 -2.58
CA ALA A 22 -20.93 -2.47 -2.37
C ALA A 22 -20.56 -1.90 -1.01
N GLY A 23 -20.42 -2.77 -0.01
CA GLY A 23 -20.35 -2.31 1.38
C GLY A 23 -19.24 -1.26 1.50
N PRO A 24 -19.31 -0.30 2.43
CA PRO A 24 -18.44 0.89 2.51
C PRO A 24 -16.96 0.62 2.82
N PHE A 25 -16.45 -0.56 2.45
CA PHE A 25 -15.20 -1.18 2.85
C PHE A 25 -14.12 -1.35 1.75
N PRO A 26 -14.25 -0.96 0.46
CA PRO A 26 -13.20 -1.21 -0.51
C PRO A 26 -11.96 -0.34 -0.26
N ALA A 27 -12.13 0.94 0.09
CA ALA A 27 -11.03 1.89 0.22
C ALA A 27 -10.08 1.57 1.39
N VAL A 28 -10.59 1.41 2.61
CA VAL A 28 -9.76 1.07 3.79
C VAL A 28 -9.05 -0.27 3.60
N LYS A 29 -9.74 -1.26 3.02
CA LYS A 29 -9.15 -2.56 2.71
C LYS A 29 -8.04 -2.42 1.67
N PHE A 30 -8.31 -1.72 0.57
CA PHE A 30 -7.34 -1.46 -0.50
C PHE A 30 -6.07 -0.79 0.04
N VAL A 31 -6.22 0.33 0.77
CA VAL A 31 -5.08 1.04 1.35
C VAL A 31 -4.32 0.17 2.34
N SER A 32 -5.03 -0.53 3.23
CA SER A 32 -4.35 -1.36 4.23
C SER A 32 -3.58 -2.52 3.58
N VAL A 33 -4.10 -3.12 2.51
CA VAL A 33 -3.40 -4.17 1.74
C VAL A 33 -2.19 -3.60 1.00
N TRP A 34 -2.33 -2.45 0.35
CA TRP A 34 -1.22 -1.74 -0.29
C TRP A 34 -0.09 -1.49 0.71
N VAL A 35 -0.43 -0.88 1.83
CA VAL A 35 0.50 -0.51 2.90
C VAL A 35 1.15 -1.73 3.57
N LEU A 36 0.43 -2.84 3.76
CA LEU A 36 1.03 -4.09 4.24
C LEU A 36 2.00 -4.69 3.22
N SER A 37 1.65 -4.64 1.94
CA SER A 37 2.47 -5.19 0.86
C SER A 37 3.80 -4.43 0.76
N THR A 38 3.77 -3.09 0.80
CA THR A 38 5.00 -2.28 0.76
C THR A 38 5.88 -2.49 2.00
N SER A 39 5.28 -2.60 3.19
CA SER A 39 6.03 -2.93 4.42
C SER A 39 6.71 -4.30 4.35
N PHE A 40 6.04 -5.30 3.77
CA PHE A 40 6.63 -6.63 3.57
C PHE A 40 7.79 -6.57 2.57
N LEU A 41 7.61 -5.89 1.43
CA LEU A 41 8.66 -5.71 0.43
C LEU A 41 9.91 -5.05 1.01
N TYR A 42 9.75 -4.02 1.85
CA TYR A 42 10.88 -3.39 2.52
C TYR A 42 11.64 -4.34 3.43
N THR A 43 10.92 -5.11 4.24
CA THR A 43 11.53 -6.09 5.14
C THR A 43 12.29 -7.16 4.37
N LEU A 44 11.71 -7.63 3.26
CA LEU A 44 12.32 -8.62 2.38
C LEU A 44 13.60 -8.08 1.73
N VAL A 45 13.54 -6.90 1.11
CA VAL A 45 14.71 -6.27 0.46
C VAL A 45 15.81 -5.98 1.49
N TYR A 46 15.45 -5.49 2.67
CA TYR A 46 16.39 -5.26 3.77
C TYR A 46 17.09 -6.57 4.19
N ALA A 47 16.33 -7.65 4.39
CA ALA A 47 16.88 -8.95 4.74
C ALA A 47 17.77 -9.52 3.64
N MET A 48 17.37 -9.40 2.37
CA MET A 48 18.17 -9.85 1.23
C MET A 48 19.49 -9.10 1.13
N ASN A 49 19.48 -7.77 1.24
CA ASN A 49 20.72 -6.97 1.22
C ASN A 49 21.68 -7.40 2.33
N ARG A 50 21.18 -7.61 3.55
CA ARG A 50 22.00 -8.09 4.67
C ARG A 50 22.57 -9.49 4.46
N LEU A 51 21.85 -10.37 3.75
CA LEU A 51 22.37 -11.68 3.37
C LEU A 51 23.47 -11.54 2.31
N PHE A 52 23.29 -10.68 1.31
CA PHE A 52 24.28 -10.47 0.25
C PHE A 52 25.56 -9.77 0.75
N ASP A 53 25.47 -8.88 1.74
CA ASP A 53 26.65 -8.28 2.39
C ASP A 53 27.59 -9.32 3.00
N THR A 54 27.07 -10.49 3.38
CA THR A 54 27.88 -11.59 3.94
C THR A 54 28.50 -12.50 2.88
N THR A 55 28.13 -12.34 1.61
CA THR A 55 28.62 -13.15 0.49
C THR A 55 29.51 -12.31 -0.43
N PRO A 56 30.77 -12.72 -0.70
CA PRO A 56 31.61 -12.02 -1.67
C PRO A 56 30.92 -12.03 -3.05
N SER A 57 30.59 -10.86 -3.57
CA SER A 57 29.98 -10.74 -4.91
C SER A 57 30.99 -11.14 -6.00
N PRO A 58 30.63 -12.01 -6.96
CA PRO A 58 31.47 -12.34 -8.11
C PRO A 58 31.42 -11.29 -9.23
N CYS A 59 30.58 -10.26 -9.13
CA CYS A 59 30.37 -9.28 -10.19
C CYS A 59 31.30 -8.06 -10.03
N ASP A 60 31.91 -7.66 -11.15
CA ASP A 60 32.81 -6.53 -11.46
C ASP A 60 32.60 -5.20 -10.69
N PRO A 61 33.57 -4.25 -10.69
CA PRO A 61 33.77 -3.31 -9.61
C PRO A 61 32.63 -2.30 -9.55
N CYS A 62 31.64 -2.57 -8.70
CA CYS A 62 30.77 -1.52 -8.18
C CYS A 62 31.68 -0.46 -7.59
N ILE A 63 31.52 0.80 -8.01
CA ILE A 63 32.21 1.92 -7.37
C ILE A 63 31.82 1.86 -5.89
N PRO A 64 32.77 1.60 -4.98
CA PRO A 64 32.44 1.46 -3.58
C PRO A 64 31.90 2.80 -3.08
N LEU A 65 30.78 2.77 -2.36
CA LEU A 65 30.30 3.96 -1.67
C LEU A 65 31.39 4.43 -0.70
N THR A 66 31.47 5.75 -0.52
CA THR A 66 32.27 6.30 0.59
C THR A 66 31.68 5.81 1.92
N ASP A 67 32.49 5.71 2.97
CA ASP A 67 32.00 5.31 4.30
C ASP A 67 30.84 6.20 4.78
N ALA A 68 30.88 7.48 4.44
CA ALA A 68 29.83 8.45 4.74
C ALA A 68 28.53 8.15 3.99
N ASP A 69 28.61 7.84 2.70
CA ASP A 69 27.43 7.49 1.89
C ASP A 69 26.86 6.14 2.30
N ALA A 70 27.71 5.15 2.59
CA ALA A 70 27.30 3.85 3.10
C ALA A 70 26.56 3.99 4.45
N ALA A 71 27.11 4.77 5.39
CA ALA A 71 26.46 5.06 6.66
C ALA A 71 25.12 5.79 6.47
N LYS A 72 25.03 6.70 5.50
CA LYS A 72 23.78 7.39 5.16
C LYS A 72 22.73 6.44 4.60
N VAL A 73 23.11 5.53 3.71
CA VAL A 73 22.21 4.50 3.16
C VAL A 73 21.74 3.57 4.27
N ASP A 74 22.61 3.12 5.17
CA ASP A 74 22.22 2.27 6.31
C ASP A 74 21.29 3.02 7.28
N ALA A 75 21.55 4.30 7.57
CA ALA A 75 20.66 5.11 8.39
C ALA A 75 19.26 5.24 7.77
N LEU A 76 19.16 5.45 6.46
CA LEU A 76 17.90 5.49 5.73
C LEU A 76 17.21 4.11 5.72
N ALA A 77 17.96 3.03 5.54
CA ALA A 77 17.45 1.66 5.57
C ALA A 77 16.86 1.30 6.94
N ASN A 78 17.58 1.63 8.01
CA ASN A 78 17.07 1.47 9.38
C ASN A 78 15.83 2.34 9.61
N GLY A 79 15.84 3.60 9.16
CA GLY A 79 14.68 4.50 9.24
C GLY A 79 13.43 3.91 8.58
N MET A 80 13.57 3.34 7.38
CA MET A 80 12.47 2.65 6.70
C MET A 80 11.94 1.47 7.52
N MET A 81 12.81 0.66 8.12
CA MET A 81 12.40 -0.46 8.96
C MET A 81 11.66 -0.01 10.23
N TRP A 82 12.09 1.10 10.82
CA TRP A 82 11.39 1.73 11.94
C TRP A 82 10.00 2.25 11.58
N CYS A 83 9.79 2.68 10.32
CA CYS A 83 8.48 3.08 9.81
C CYS A 83 7.62 1.87 9.37
N ALA A 84 8.23 0.81 8.85
CA ALA A 84 7.55 -0.38 8.35
C ALA A 84 6.76 -1.11 9.46
N ALA A 85 7.31 -1.25 10.66
CA ALA A 85 6.63 -1.89 11.78
C ALA A 85 5.31 -1.20 12.20
N PRO A 86 5.29 0.11 12.52
CA PRO A 86 4.05 0.80 12.87
C PRO A 86 3.09 0.91 11.69
N GLN A 87 3.61 1.04 10.46
CA GLN A 87 2.82 0.99 9.22
C GLN A 87 2.04 -0.33 9.11
N ALA A 88 2.73 -1.47 9.23
CA ALA A 88 2.11 -2.80 9.16
C ALA A 88 1.12 -3.01 10.32
N ALA A 89 1.47 -2.61 11.53
CA ALA A 89 0.60 -2.71 12.69
C ALA A 89 -0.70 -1.91 12.48
N ALA A 90 -0.60 -0.65 12.03
CA ALA A 90 -1.77 0.20 11.78
C ALA A 90 -2.67 -0.37 10.67
N ALA A 91 -2.09 -0.85 9.57
CA ALA A 91 -2.83 -1.46 8.48
C ALA A 91 -3.50 -2.79 8.90
N ALA A 92 -2.79 -3.64 9.65
CA ALA A 92 -3.37 -4.88 10.20
C ALA A 92 -4.52 -4.59 11.16
N LEU A 93 -4.40 -3.59 12.03
CA LEU A 93 -5.47 -3.15 12.92
C LEU A 93 -6.67 -2.59 12.14
N ALA A 94 -6.43 -1.79 11.10
CA ALA A 94 -7.49 -1.26 10.24
C ALA A 94 -8.28 -2.38 9.56
N LEU A 95 -7.60 -3.44 9.08
CA LEU A 95 -8.21 -4.64 8.52
C LEU A 95 -8.93 -5.48 9.57
N TRP A 96 -8.31 -5.72 10.73
CA TRP A 96 -8.90 -6.53 11.79
C TRP A 96 -10.20 -5.93 12.32
N LEU A 97 -10.29 -4.60 12.34
CA LEU A 97 -11.49 -3.90 12.76
C LEU A 97 -12.63 -4.02 11.74
N LEU A 98 -12.41 -4.37 10.46
CA LEU A 98 -13.43 -4.45 9.39
C LEU A 98 -14.80 -5.03 9.80
N PRO A 99 -14.90 -6.20 10.46
CA PRO A 99 -16.19 -6.82 10.80
C PRO A 99 -17.05 -6.01 11.78
N CYS A 100 -16.49 -5.07 12.55
CA CYS A 100 -17.30 -4.30 13.49
C CYS A 100 -18.22 -3.31 12.75
N ARG A 101 -19.50 -3.19 13.13
CA ARG A 101 -20.45 -2.26 12.46
C ARG A 101 -20.67 -0.94 13.21
N ARG A 102 -19.87 -0.65 14.24
CA ARG A 102 -20.03 0.57 15.05
C ARG A 102 -19.53 1.80 14.31
N ARG A 103 -20.35 2.86 14.25
CA ARG A 103 -20.03 4.13 13.57
C ARG A 103 -18.74 4.80 14.05
N TRP A 104 -18.45 4.74 15.35
CA TRP A 104 -17.21 5.31 15.91
C TRP A 104 -15.96 4.53 15.48
N MET A 105 -16.08 3.22 15.27
CA MET A 105 -14.98 2.38 14.78
C MET A 105 -14.64 2.65 13.31
N TRP A 106 -15.56 3.25 12.54
CA TRP A 106 -15.29 3.66 11.16
C TRP A 106 -14.29 4.82 11.12
N LEU A 107 -14.46 5.83 11.98
CA LEU A 107 -13.51 6.95 12.09
C LEU A 107 -12.12 6.45 12.50
N VAL A 108 -12.06 5.53 13.47
CA VAL A 108 -10.81 4.91 13.92
C VAL A 108 -10.10 4.17 12.78
N ARG A 109 -10.82 3.39 11.97
CA ARG A 109 -10.23 2.68 10.81
C ARG A 109 -9.67 3.64 9.77
N ARG A 110 -10.42 4.68 9.44
CA ARG A 110 -9.98 5.66 8.44
C ARG A 110 -8.75 6.42 8.94
N ALA A 111 -8.72 6.79 10.22
CA ALA A 111 -7.55 7.40 10.85
C ALA A 111 -6.33 6.46 10.85
N LEU A 112 -6.52 5.17 11.18
CA LEU A 112 -5.46 4.16 11.10
C LEU A 112 -4.94 3.99 9.67
N ALA A 113 -5.83 3.95 8.67
CA ALA A 113 -5.43 3.85 7.27
C ALA A 113 -4.66 5.08 6.79
N TYR A 114 -5.06 6.29 7.19
CA TYR A 114 -4.29 7.51 6.92
C TYR A 114 -2.92 7.49 7.60
N ALA A 115 -2.84 7.10 8.87
CA ALA A 115 -1.58 7.00 9.59
C ALA A 115 -0.64 5.96 8.95
N ALA A 116 -1.18 4.81 8.55
CA ALA A 116 -0.43 3.76 7.88
C ALA A 116 0.07 4.23 6.51
N LEU A 117 -0.77 4.92 5.73
CA LEU A 117 -0.38 5.51 4.45
C LEU A 117 0.69 6.61 4.61
N ALA A 118 0.57 7.47 5.62
CA ALA A 118 1.56 8.49 5.90
C ALA A 118 2.93 7.89 6.24
N ALA A 119 2.96 6.83 7.06
CA ALA A 119 4.19 6.08 7.35
C ALA A 119 4.78 5.41 6.09
N ALA A 120 3.93 4.91 5.19
CA ALA A 120 4.37 4.35 3.91
C ALA A 120 5.04 5.41 3.03
N ILE A 121 4.42 6.58 2.87
CA ILE A 121 4.97 7.71 2.10
C ILE A 121 6.35 8.11 2.66
N VAL A 122 6.49 8.23 3.98
CA VAL A 122 7.79 8.53 4.61
C VAL A 122 8.83 7.46 4.26
N SER A 123 8.46 6.19 4.30
CA SER A 123 9.34 5.08 3.91
C SER A 123 9.74 5.15 2.43
N HIS A 124 8.80 5.46 1.54
CA HIS A 124 9.07 5.65 0.10
C HIS A 124 10.02 6.83 -0.16
N LEU A 125 9.90 7.91 0.61
CA LEU A 125 10.82 9.05 0.53
C LEU A 125 12.23 8.71 1.03
N MET A 126 12.34 7.94 2.11
CA MET A 126 13.63 7.44 2.60
C MET A 126 14.27 6.49 1.56
N TYR A 127 13.49 5.59 0.96
CA TYR A 127 13.94 4.71 -0.13
C TYR A 127 14.46 5.50 -1.32
N THR A 128 13.69 6.49 -1.79
CA THR A 128 14.08 7.36 -2.90
C THR A 128 15.38 8.10 -2.58
N SER A 129 15.55 8.55 -1.33
CA SER A 129 16.76 9.22 -0.88
C SER A 129 17.96 8.27 -0.88
N ALA A 130 17.79 7.01 -0.45
CA ALA A 130 18.84 6.01 -0.46
C ALA A 130 19.26 5.65 -1.90
N VAL A 131 18.29 5.43 -2.79
CA VAL A 131 18.54 5.17 -4.23
C VAL A 131 19.32 6.33 -4.85
N ARG A 132 18.99 7.58 -4.54
CA ARG A 132 19.71 8.75 -5.05
C ARG A 132 21.17 8.80 -4.59
N VAL A 133 21.46 8.41 -3.35
CA VAL A 133 22.85 8.33 -2.84
C VAL A 133 23.63 7.27 -3.62
N VAL A 134 23.05 6.10 -3.83
CA VAL A 134 23.69 5.01 -4.59
C VAL A 134 23.92 5.40 -6.06
N LEU A 135 22.92 5.99 -6.72
CA LEU A 135 23.04 6.44 -8.11
C LEU A 135 23.99 7.63 -8.29
N ALA A 136 24.20 8.45 -7.25
CA ALA A 136 25.21 9.50 -7.30
C ALA A 136 26.64 8.95 -7.26
N ALA A 137 26.86 7.82 -6.59
CA ALA A 137 28.14 7.12 -6.54
C ALA A 137 28.43 6.37 -7.85
N ASP A 138 27.40 5.78 -8.48
CA ASP A 138 27.52 5.10 -9.77
C ASP A 138 26.32 5.38 -10.69
N PRO A 139 26.39 6.47 -11.49
CA PRO A 139 25.29 6.88 -12.38
C PRO A 139 25.05 5.92 -13.55
N TRP A 140 26.03 5.06 -13.87
CA TRP A 140 26.00 4.18 -15.05
C TRP A 140 25.49 2.78 -14.74
N ASN A 141 25.14 2.52 -13.47
CA ASN A 141 24.56 1.25 -13.06
C ASN A 141 23.09 1.13 -13.49
N PHE A 142 22.85 0.93 -14.79
CA PHE A 142 21.52 0.80 -15.37
C PHE A 142 20.74 -0.40 -14.79
N SER A 143 21.45 -1.49 -14.47
CA SER A 143 20.86 -2.68 -13.84
C SER A 143 20.25 -2.39 -12.47
N PHE A 144 20.81 -1.42 -11.72
CA PHE A 144 20.21 -0.93 -10.47
C PHE A 144 19.20 0.21 -10.70
N MET A 145 19.51 1.14 -11.61
CA MET A 145 18.72 2.34 -11.88
C MET A 145 17.30 2.00 -12.36
N ILE A 146 17.17 1.10 -13.34
CA ILE A 146 15.88 0.76 -13.96
C ILE A 146 14.89 0.19 -12.93
N PRO A 147 15.20 -0.89 -12.18
CA PRO A 147 14.26 -1.45 -11.21
C PRO A 147 13.93 -0.48 -10.08
N CYS A 148 14.90 0.31 -9.60
CA CYS A 148 14.64 1.32 -8.57
C CYS A 148 13.68 2.42 -9.06
N SER A 149 13.83 2.86 -10.30
CA SER A 149 12.94 3.87 -10.91
C SER A 149 11.51 3.34 -11.04
N ILE A 150 11.35 2.10 -11.51
CA ILE A 150 10.04 1.43 -11.59
C ILE A 150 9.41 1.31 -10.20
N ALA A 151 10.19 0.91 -9.19
CA ALA A 151 9.71 0.82 -7.81
C ALA A 151 9.22 2.17 -7.27
N ILE A 152 9.99 3.24 -7.48
CA ILE A 152 9.61 4.61 -7.05
C ILE A 152 8.30 5.05 -7.71
N LEU A 153 8.14 4.83 -9.02
CA LEU A 153 6.91 5.17 -9.73
C LEU A 153 5.72 4.36 -9.20
N THR A 154 5.90 3.06 -9.01
CA THR A 154 4.88 2.17 -8.47
C THR A 154 4.44 2.61 -7.07
N PHE A 155 5.39 3.03 -6.23
CA PHE A 155 5.11 3.56 -4.91
C PHE A 155 4.31 4.86 -4.95
N ALA A 156 4.72 5.81 -5.80
CA ALA A 156 4.02 7.08 -5.97
C ALA A 156 2.58 6.88 -6.47
N ASP A 157 2.38 6.01 -7.46
CA ASP A 157 1.07 5.70 -8.02
C ASP A 157 0.17 5.04 -6.96
N GLY A 158 0.68 4.04 -6.24
CA GLY A 158 -0.09 3.35 -5.21
C GLY A 158 -0.44 4.25 -4.03
N ASP A 159 0.45 5.15 -3.63
CA ASP A 159 0.18 6.15 -2.58
C ASP A 159 -0.87 7.16 -3.02
N LEU A 160 -0.79 7.65 -4.26
CA LEU A 160 -1.77 8.57 -4.80
C LEU A 160 -3.15 7.91 -4.90
N LEU A 161 -3.23 6.69 -5.44
CA LEU A 161 -4.47 5.93 -5.51
C LEU A 161 -5.04 5.64 -4.12
N SER A 162 -4.18 5.31 -3.15
CA SER A 162 -4.58 5.09 -1.76
C SER A 162 -5.12 6.36 -1.10
N PHE A 163 -4.46 7.49 -1.32
CA PHE A 163 -4.89 8.78 -0.81
C PHE A 163 -6.23 9.20 -1.42
N LEU A 164 -6.39 9.05 -2.74
CA LEU A 164 -7.65 9.31 -3.44
C LEU A 164 -8.77 8.39 -2.94
N ALA A 165 -8.50 7.09 -2.78
CA ALA A 165 -9.47 6.13 -2.26
C ALA A 165 -9.93 6.50 -0.84
N LEU A 166 -9.03 7.01 0.00
CA LEU A 166 -9.38 7.48 1.33
C LEU A 166 -10.09 8.83 1.34
N LEU A 167 -9.89 9.70 0.36
CA LEU A 167 -10.54 11.01 0.28
C LEU A 167 -11.96 10.92 -0.29
N LEU A 168 -12.16 10.10 -1.31
CA LEU A 168 -13.45 9.99 -1.98
C LEU A 168 -14.51 9.47 -0.99
N PRO A 169 -15.64 10.19 -0.82
CA PRO A 169 -16.77 9.66 -0.07
C PRO A 169 -17.29 8.42 -0.82
N VAL A 170 -17.26 7.26 -0.16
CA VAL A 170 -17.97 6.07 -0.63
C VAL A 170 -19.45 6.32 -0.35
N ASP A 171 -20.09 7.17 -1.14
CA ASP A 171 -21.53 7.42 -1.22
C ASP A 171 -21.81 8.34 -2.44
N LEU A 172 -22.08 7.75 -3.61
CA LEU A 172 -23.02 8.27 -4.60
C LEU A 172 -23.64 7.07 -5.31
N GLU A 173 -24.53 6.36 -4.59
CA GLU A 173 -25.84 5.84 -5.02
C GLU A 173 -26.47 4.96 -3.93
#